data_AF-A0A1X6YJ40-F1
#
_entry.id   AF-A0A1X6YJ40-F1
#
_cell.length_a   1.000
_cell.length_b   1.000
_cell.length_c   1.000
_cell.angle_alpha   90.00
_cell.angle_beta   90.00
_cell.angle_gamma   90.00
#
_symmetry.space_group_name_H-M   'P 1'
#
loop_
_entity.id
_entity.type
_entity.pdbx_description
1 polymer ?
#
loop_
_entity_poly.entity_id
_entity_poly.type
_entity_poly.pdbx_seq_one_letter_code
_entity_poly.pdbx_strand_id
1 'polypeptide(L)'
;MTEADNIYNFNGAGTARMIDHALEMPDISTDEEFAHYARELVRCSEGQTAETPLEARAMTAAILCKMQAYDRLIEAFDRMDAGEI
;
A
#
# COMPACT_ATOMS: atom_id res chain seq x y z
N MET A 1 -10.72 -17.93 -1.47
CA MET A 1 -9.85 -17.20 -2.40
C MET A 1 -8.78 -18.18 -2.87
N THR A 2 -8.70 -18.44 -4.17
CA THR A 2 -7.57 -19.22 -4.70
C THR A 2 -6.34 -18.33 -4.78
N GLU A 3 -5.14 -18.90 -4.79
CA GLU A 3 -3.89 -18.13 -4.87
C GLU A 3 -3.82 -17.25 -6.15
N ALA A 4 -4.52 -17.66 -7.20
CA ALA A 4 -4.69 -16.91 -8.45
C ALA A 4 -5.63 -15.69 -8.34
N ASP A 5 -6.49 -15.65 -7.32
CA ASP A 5 -7.43 -14.54 -7.06
C ASP A 5 -6.86 -13.49 -6.11
N ASN A 6 -5.65 -13.71 -5.58
CA ASN A 6 -5.00 -12.72 -4.74
C ASN A 6 -4.55 -11.54 -5.61
N ILE A 7 -5.15 -10.37 -5.39
CA ILE A 7 -4.83 -9.12 -6.09
C ILE A 7 -3.37 -8.69 -5.93
N TYR A 8 -2.68 -9.23 -4.91
CA TYR A 8 -1.26 -9.03 -4.64
C TYR A 8 -0.36 -10.03 -5.37
N ASN A 9 -0.91 -10.88 -6.25
CA ASN A 9 -0.16 -11.88 -7.02
C ASN A 9 0.09 -11.39 -8.46
N PHE A 10 1.35 -11.19 -8.81
CA PHE A 10 1.77 -10.46 -10.00
C PHE A 10 1.84 -11.34 -11.25
N ASN A 11 0.69 -11.84 -11.72
CA ASN A 11 0.53 -12.39 -13.07
C ASN A 11 -0.08 -11.33 -14.02
N GLY A 12 -0.03 -11.56 -15.35
CA GLY A 12 -0.52 -10.58 -16.34
C GLY A 12 -2.00 -10.17 -16.19
N ALA A 13 -2.83 -10.98 -15.52
CA ALA A 13 -4.21 -10.61 -15.18
C ALA A 13 -4.31 -9.81 -13.87
N GLY A 14 -3.38 -10.04 -12.93
CA GLY A 14 -3.20 -9.24 -11.72
C GLY A 14 -2.78 -7.80 -12.03
N THR A 15 -1.93 -7.61 -13.05
CA THR A 15 -1.41 -6.30 -13.46
C THR A 15 -2.50 -5.31 -13.89
N ALA A 16 -3.49 -5.74 -14.68
CA ALA A 16 -4.56 -4.84 -15.14
C ALA A 16 -5.53 -4.48 -14.01
N ARG A 17 -5.88 -5.43 -13.14
CA ARG A 17 -6.77 -5.20 -11.99
C ARG A 17 -6.13 -4.32 -10.91
N MET A 18 -4.80 -4.28 -10.88
CA MET A 18 -4.02 -3.57 -9.88
C MET A 18 -4.01 -2.06 -10.03
N ILE A 19 -3.94 -1.53 -11.26
CA ILE A 19 -3.96 -0.08 -11.50
C ILE A 19 -5.30 0.50 -11.07
N ASP A 20 -6.39 -0.17 -11.46
CA ASP A 20 -7.75 0.21 -11.06
C ASP A 20 -7.90 0.10 -9.53
N HIS A 21 -7.39 -0.97 -8.91
CA HIS A 21 -7.42 -1.13 -7.46
C HIS A 21 -6.64 -0.04 -6.70
N ALA A 22 -5.46 0.36 -7.17
CA ALA A 22 -4.67 1.40 -6.52
C ALA A 22 -5.32 2.80 -6.62
N LEU A 23 -6.04 3.07 -7.71
CA LEU A 23 -6.81 4.31 -7.89
C LEU A 23 -8.08 4.33 -7.03
N GLU A 24 -8.71 3.17 -6.83
CA GLU A 24 -9.92 3.02 -6.01
C GLU A 24 -9.64 2.82 -4.52
N MET A 25 -8.38 2.56 -4.13
CA MET A 25 -8.01 2.36 -2.74
C MET A 25 -8.30 3.63 -1.92
N PRO A 26 -9.06 3.54 -0.83
CA PRO A 26 -9.28 4.66 0.08
C PRO A 26 -7.96 5.09 0.74
N ASP A 27 -7.95 6.29 1.31
CA ASP A 27 -6.84 6.70 2.17
C ASP A 27 -6.87 5.91 3.48
N ILE A 28 -5.68 5.63 4.01
CA ILE A 28 -5.54 4.91 5.29
C ILE A 28 -6.01 5.85 6.39
N SER A 29 -6.89 5.35 7.26
CA SER A 29 -7.56 6.14 8.29
C SER A 29 -7.38 5.58 9.70
N THR A 30 -6.80 4.37 9.81
CA THR A 30 -6.63 3.66 11.08
C THR A 30 -5.29 2.92 11.14
N ASP A 31 -4.81 2.68 12.36
CA ASP A 31 -3.60 1.90 12.61
C ASP A 31 -3.73 0.45 12.16
N GLU A 32 -4.94 -0.11 12.22
CA GLU A 32 -5.22 -1.48 11.75
C GLU A 32 -5.06 -1.59 10.23
N GLU A 33 -5.57 -0.62 9.48
CA GLU A 33 -5.38 -0.51 8.03
C GLU A 33 -3.90 -0.31 7.69
N PHE A 34 -3.21 0.59 8.40
CA PHE A 34 -1.78 0.82 8.23
C PHE A 34 -0.99 -0.48 8.43
N ALA A 35 -1.24 -1.20 9.51
CA ALA A 35 -0.57 -2.45 9.83
C ALA A 35 -0.89 -3.57 8.83
N HIS A 36 -2.10 -3.58 8.25
CA HIS A 36 -2.47 -4.51 7.18
C HIS A 36 -1.65 -4.23 5.92
N TYR A 37 -1.63 -2.99 5.43
CA TYR A 37 -0.90 -2.63 4.22
C TYR A 37 0.61 -2.76 4.38
N ALA A 38 1.16 -2.47 5.57
CA ALA A 38 2.57 -2.72 5.88
C ALA A 38 2.95 -4.20 5.72
N ARG A 39 2.09 -5.11 6.21
CA ARG A 39 2.30 -6.56 6.10
C ARG A 39 2.23 -7.04 4.65
N GLU A 40 1.25 -6.58 3.89
CA GLU A 40 1.14 -6.93 2.47
C GLU A 40 2.32 -6.36 1.67
N LEU A 41 2.83 -5.18 2.02
CA LEU A 41 4.00 -4.60 1.36
C LEU A 41 5.26 -5.42 1.61
N VAL A 42 5.54 -5.81 2.86
CA VAL A 42 6.67 -6.69 3.21
C VAL A 42 6.57 -7.99 2.44
N ARG A 43 5.40 -8.65 2.48
CA ARG A 43 5.13 -9.91 1.78
C ARG A 43 5.33 -9.79 0.27
N CYS A 44 4.88 -8.69 -0.34
CA CYS A 44 5.09 -8.45 -1.76
C CYS A 44 6.58 -8.21 -2.07
N SER A 45 7.29 -7.45 -1.24
CA SER A 45 8.69 -7.07 -1.46
C SER A 45 9.66 -8.25 -1.38
N GLU A 46 9.40 -9.23 -0.52
CA GLU A 46 10.22 -10.45 -0.37
C GLU A 46 10.24 -11.30 -1.65
N GLY A 47 9.21 -11.18 -2.50
CA GLY A 47 9.10 -11.87 -3.78
C GLY A 47 9.58 -11.07 -4.99
N GLN A 48 9.99 -9.81 -4.82
CA GLN A 48 10.38 -8.97 -5.95
C GLN A 48 11.79 -9.29 -6.45
N THR A 49 11.90 -9.59 -7.74
CA THR A 49 13.16 -9.71 -8.47
C THR A 49 13.33 -8.56 -9.47
N ALA A 50 14.50 -8.48 -10.14
CA ALA A 50 14.71 -7.51 -11.21
C ALA A 50 13.74 -7.68 -12.40
N GLU A 51 13.12 -8.86 -12.54
CA GLU A 51 12.12 -9.18 -13.57
C GLU A 51 10.69 -8.79 -13.17
N THR A 52 10.50 -8.29 -11.95
CA THR A 52 9.20 -7.87 -11.45
C THR A 52 8.61 -6.79 -12.38
N PRO A 53 7.35 -6.97 -12.83
CA PRO A 53 6.67 -6.00 -13.68
C PRO A 53 6.73 -4.57 -13.10
N LEU A 54 6.77 -3.57 -13.97
CA LEU A 54 6.86 -2.17 -13.54
C LEU A 54 5.62 -1.77 -12.74
N GLU A 55 4.47 -2.31 -13.11
CA GLU A 55 3.17 -2.06 -12.52
C GLU A 55 3.08 -2.62 -11.09
N ALA A 56 3.70 -3.77 -10.86
CA ALA A 56 3.84 -4.36 -9.53
C ALA A 56 4.62 -3.42 -8.59
N ARG A 57 5.74 -2.87 -9.09
CA ARG A 57 6.54 -1.87 -8.37
C ARG A 57 5.78 -0.55 -8.16
N ALA A 58 4.98 -0.13 -9.14
CA ALA A 58 4.17 1.08 -9.05
C ALA A 58 3.10 0.98 -7.95
N MET A 59 2.51 -0.19 -7.72
CA MET A 59 1.57 -0.40 -6.61
C MET A 59 2.24 -0.38 -5.25
N THR A 60 3.41 -1.01 -5.11
CA THR A 60 4.21 -0.88 -3.88
C THR A 60 4.46 0.60 -3.56
N ALA A 61 4.82 1.40 -4.58
CA ALA A 61 4.98 2.84 -4.42
C ALA A 61 3.66 3.55 -4.04
N ALA A 62 2.53 3.21 -4.65
CA ALA A 62 1.23 3.80 -4.33
C ALA A 62 0.79 3.51 -2.89
N ILE A 63 0.99 2.28 -2.41
CA ILE A 63 0.71 1.89 -1.02
C ILE A 63 1.64 2.65 -0.06
N LEU A 64 2.93 2.77 -0.37
CA LEU A 64 3.87 3.57 0.42
C LEU A 64 3.45 5.04 0.51
N CYS A 65 3.00 5.63 -0.59
CA CYS A 65 2.53 7.02 -0.59
C CYS A 65 1.32 7.21 0.34
N LYS A 66 0.37 6.27 0.35
CA LYS A 66 -0.79 6.33 1.27
C LYS A 66 -0.39 6.12 2.73
N MET A 67 0.55 5.21 3.01
CA MET A 67 1.11 5.03 4.36
C MET A 67 1.82 6.30 4.85
N GLN A 68 2.63 6.94 4.00
CA GLN A 68 3.30 8.20 4.33
C GLN A 68 2.31 9.35 4.56
N ALA A 69 1.18 9.37 3.86
CA ALA A 69 0.14 10.36 4.07
C ALA A 69 -0.52 10.20 5.45
N TYR A 70 -0.77 8.95 5.87
CA TYR A 70 -1.29 8.63 7.20
C TYR A 70 -0.31 9.03 8.32
N ASP A 71 0.97 8.66 8.21
CA ASP A 71 1.99 9.03 9.20
C ASP A 71 2.04 10.56 9.42
N ARG A 72 2.01 11.35 8.34
CA ARG A 72 1.99 12.82 8.44
C ARG A 72 0.74 13.36 9.11
N LEU A 73 -0.39 12.66 8.96
CA LEU A 73 -1.67 13.06 9.56
C LEU A 73 -1.66 12.78 11.07
N ILE A 74 -1.07 11.65 11.48
CA ILE A 74 -0.82 11.35 12.90
C ILE A 74 0.17 12.34 13.51
N GLU A 75 1.30 12.60 12.85
CA GLU A 75 2.27 13.62 13.30
C GLU A 75 1.62 15.00 13.46
N ALA A 76 0.69 15.37 12.59
CA ALA A 76 -0.04 16.62 12.70
C ALA A 76 -0.99 16.65 13.91
N PHE A 77 -1.68 15.55 14.20
CA PHE A 77 -2.51 15.44 15.41
C PHE A 77 -1.67 15.48 16.69
N ASP A 78 -0.55 14.75 16.73
CA ASP A 78 0.35 14.73 17.88
C ASP A 78 0.90 16.14 18.19
N ARG A 79 1.23 16.92 17.15
CA ARG A 79 1.71 18.31 17.30
C ARG A 79 0.63 19.26 17.79
N MET A 80 -0.62 19.06 17.37
CA MET A 80 -1.76 19.82 17.87
C MET A 80 -2.02 19.51 19.35
N ASP A 81 -1.96 18.24 19.74
CA ASP A 81 -2.12 17.82 21.14
C ASP A 81 -0.96 18.32 22.03
N ALA A 82 0.24 18.45 21.47
CA ALA A 82 1.39 19.06 22.12
C ALA A 82 1.32 20.61 22.21
N GLY A 83 0.37 21.25 21.53
CA GLY A 83 0.22 22.71 21.50
C GLY A 83 1.25 23.44 20.64
N GLU A 84 1.87 22.76 19.67
CA GLU A 84 2.88 23.33 18.77
C GLU A 84 2.28 24.01 17.53
N ILE A 85 0.98 23.79 17.28
CA ILE A 85 0.17 24.39 16.21
C ILE A 85 -1.26 24.65 16.70
#